data_AF-A0A8T5RCP5-F1
#
_entry.id   AF-A0A8T5RCP5-F1
#
_cell.length_a   1.000
_cell.length_b   1.000
_cell.length_c   1.000
_cell.angle_alpha   90.00
_cell.angle_beta   90.00
_cell.angle_gamma   90.00
#
_symmetry.space_group_name_H-M   'P 1'
#
loop_
_entity.id
_entity.type
_entity.pdbx_description
1 polymer ?
#
loop_
_entity_poly.entity_id
_entity_poly.type
_entity_poly.pdbx_seq_one_letter_code
_entity_poly.pdbx_strand_id
1 'polypeptide(L)'
;MLNIDLDSFIQNNSFSRKLETIISSIKITPSDLKKKKKNITRIWKKVITSKLDTFLNLLNNIGINYKDLNKRVCCYCGRKIDFINFFYLNSSLGLGKVVEIWQNNLIQFYCDNCDEKKD
;
A
#
# COMPACT_ATOMS: atom_id res chain seq x y z
N MET A 1 -26.59 20.62 22.95
CA MET A 1 -26.18 20.35 21.56
C MET A 1 -25.09 21.35 21.21
N LEU A 2 -23.81 20.97 21.36
CA LEU A 2 -22.68 21.87 21.09
C LEU A 2 -22.34 21.73 19.60
N ASN A 3 -22.87 22.65 18.78
CA ASN A 3 -22.38 22.88 17.43
C ASN A 3 -21.03 23.59 17.55
N ILE A 4 -19.96 22.82 17.48
CA ILE A 4 -18.65 23.38 17.19
C ILE A 4 -18.65 23.66 15.69
N ASP A 5 -18.78 24.94 15.36
CA ASP A 5 -18.67 25.44 14.00
C ASP A 5 -17.22 25.25 13.53
N LEU A 6 -16.96 24.10 12.88
CA LEU A 6 -15.61 23.70 12.42
C LEU A 6 -14.97 24.76 11.51
N ASP A 7 -15.81 25.54 10.82
CA ASP A 7 -15.38 26.59 9.90
C ASP A 7 -14.74 27.79 10.63
N SER A 8 -15.11 28.02 11.90
CA SER A 8 -14.52 29.10 12.70
C SER A 8 -13.14 28.73 13.28
N PHE A 9 -12.81 27.45 13.39
CA PHE A 9 -11.52 26.98 13.93
C PHE A 9 -10.40 27.01 12.89
N ILE A 10 -10.73 26.88 11.60
CA ILE A 10 -9.76 26.82 10.50
C ILE A 10 -9.23 28.22 10.13
N GLN A 11 -9.99 29.29 10.38
CA GLN A 11 -9.64 30.64 9.91
C GLN A 11 -8.48 31.34 10.67
N ASN A 12 -8.06 30.84 11.84
CA ASN A 12 -7.07 31.52 12.69
C ASN A 12 -5.69 30.85 12.80
N ASN A 13 -5.41 29.81 12.03
CA ASN A 13 -4.09 29.16 12.07
C ASN A 13 -3.20 29.59 10.89
N SER A 14 -2.14 30.33 11.21
CA SER A 14 -1.00 30.64 10.32
C SER A 14 -0.44 29.39 9.61
N PHE A 15 -0.63 28.21 10.23
CA PHE A 15 -0.32 26.90 9.67
C PHE A 15 -1.18 26.52 8.46
N SER A 16 -2.50 26.77 8.48
CA SER A 16 -3.40 26.45 7.36
C SER A 16 -3.04 27.26 6.11
N ARG A 17 -2.75 28.56 6.25
CA ARG A 17 -2.31 29.41 5.12
C ARG A 17 -0.95 28.98 4.56
N LYS A 18 -0.03 28.52 5.42
CA LYS A 18 1.26 27.94 4.98
C LYS A 18 1.06 26.63 4.24
N LEU A 19 0.17 25.77 4.70
CA LEU A 19 -0.22 24.54 4.01
C LEU A 19 -0.85 24.82 2.66
N GLU A 20 -1.78 25.79 2.56
CA GLU A 20 -2.39 26.19 1.29
C GLU A 20 -1.37 26.76 0.30
N THR A 21 -0.40 27.55 0.78
CA THR A 21 0.72 28.04 -0.04
C THR A 21 1.61 26.90 -0.54
N ILE A 22 1.88 25.91 0.32
CA ILE A 22 2.68 24.74 -0.06
C ILE A 22 1.90 23.86 -1.06
N ILE A 23 0.62 23.59 -0.80
CA ILE A 23 -0.24 22.78 -1.67
C ILE A 23 -0.40 23.45 -3.05
N SER A 24 -0.61 24.78 -3.10
CA SER A 24 -0.72 25.52 -4.36
C SER A 24 0.59 25.60 -5.15
N SER A 25 1.75 25.60 -4.47
CA SER A 25 3.06 25.56 -5.13
C SER A 25 3.44 24.17 -5.66
N ILE A 26 2.90 23.11 -5.05
CA ILE A 26 3.03 21.73 -5.53
C ILE A 26 2.00 21.52 -6.65
N LYS A 27 2.37 21.86 -7.89
CA LYS A 27 1.60 21.58 -9.12
C LYS A 27 1.55 20.06 -9.43
N ILE A 28 1.09 19.23 -8.49
CA ILE A 28 0.90 17.79 -8.68
C ILE A 28 -0.59 17.54 -8.84
N THR A 29 -0.98 17.06 -10.01
CA THR A 29 -2.36 16.68 -10.27
C THR A 29 -2.63 15.24 -9.82
N PRO A 30 -3.90 14.86 -9.61
CA PRO A 30 -4.29 13.46 -9.43
C PRO A 30 -3.80 12.55 -10.56
N SER A 31 -3.72 13.07 -11.80
CA SER A 31 -3.20 12.35 -12.95
C SER A 31 -1.71 12.04 -12.81
N ASP A 32 -0.92 12.99 -12.32
CA ASP A 32 0.51 12.80 -12.05
C ASP A 32 0.76 11.71 -11.00
N LEU A 33 -0.05 11.71 -9.94
CA LEU A 33 -0.01 10.67 -8.91
C LEU A 33 -0.38 9.29 -9.48
N LYS A 34 -1.42 9.21 -10.32
CA LYS A 34 -1.83 7.96 -10.99
C LYS A 34 -0.72 7.45 -11.91
N LYS A 35 -0.07 8.32 -12.67
CA LYS A 35 1.05 7.98 -13.56
C LYS A 35 2.26 7.48 -12.76
N LYS A 36 2.63 8.16 -11.66
CA LYS A 36 3.69 7.72 -10.75
C LYS A 36 3.38 6.34 -10.15
N LYS A 37 2.17 6.12 -9.65
CA LYS A 37 1.73 4.83 -9.09
C LYS A 37 1.83 3.70 -10.13
N LYS A 38 1.42 3.95 -11.38
CA LYS A 38 1.56 2.99 -12.48
C LYS A 38 3.03 2.65 -12.78
N ASN A 39 3.91 3.66 -12.80
CA ASN A 39 5.33 3.46 -13.03
C ASN A 39 5.99 2.63 -11.91
N ILE A 40 5.68 2.93 -10.65
CA ILE A 40 6.17 2.18 -9.47
C ILE A 40 5.73 0.71 -9.57
N THR A 41 4.44 0.49 -9.83
CA THR A 41 3.88 -0.86 -10.01
C THR A 41 4.65 -1.61 -11.11
N ARG A 42 4.90 -0.98 -12.26
CA ARG A 42 5.64 -1.59 -13.37
C ARG A 42 7.05 -2.00 -12.98
N ILE A 43 7.77 -1.16 -12.22
CA ILE A 43 9.13 -1.44 -11.76
C ILE A 43 9.12 -2.66 -10.84
N TRP A 44 8.26 -2.67 -9.82
CA TRP A 44 8.15 -3.80 -8.89
C TRP A 44 7.79 -5.09 -9.59
N LYS A 45 6.78 -5.07 -10.47
CA LYS A 45 6.40 -6.24 -11.26
C LYS A 45 7.60 -6.80 -12.05
N LYS A 46 8.39 -5.94 -12.70
CA LYS A 46 9.60 -6.36 -13.43
C LYS A 46 10.69 -6.93 -12.51
N VAL A 47 10.89 -6.34 -11.32
CA VAL A 47 11.86 -6.84 -10.34
C VAL A 47 11.44 -8.24 -9.87
N ILE A 48 10.17 -8.44 -9.54
CA ILE A 48 9.64 -9.73 -9.08
C ILE A 48 9.76 -10.80 -10.19
N THR A 49 9.36 -10.47 -11.43
CA THR A 49 9.31 -11.48 -12.51
C THR A 49 10.67 -11.81 -13.11
N SER A 50 11.57 -10.84 -13.22
CA SER A 50 12.86 -11.03 -13.89
C SER A 50 14.05 -11.13 -12.95
N LYS A 51 13.91 -10.75 -11.68
CA LYS A 51 15.01 -10.65 -10.70
C LYS A 51 14.56 -11.05 -9.29
N LEU A 52 13.91 -12.21 -9.17
CA LEU A 52 13.35 -12.66 -7.89
C LEU A 52 14.39 -12.70 -6.76
N ASP A 53 15.62 -13.17 -7.02
CA ASP A 53 16.67 -13.19 -6.00
C ASP A 53 17.04 -11.78 -5.52
N THR A 54 17.02 -10.79 -6.42
CA THR A 54 17.24 -9.38 -6.03
C THR A 54 16.12 -8.89 -5.12
N PHE A 55 14.87 -9.29 -5.39
CA PHE A 55 13.74 -8.96 -4.52
C PHE A 55 13.88 -9.59 -3.14
N LEU A 56 14.22 -10.88 -3.07
CA LEU A 56 14.42 -11.59 -1.80
C LEU A 56 15.58 -11.00 -0.99
N ASN A 57 16.69 -10.66 -1.65
CA ASN A 57 17.81 -9.99 -1.00
C ASN A 57 17.40 -8.61 -0.46
N LEU A 58 16.57 -7.88 -1.19
CA LEU A 58 16.05 -6.59 -0.72
C LEU A 58 15.18 -6.75 0.53
N LEU A 59 14.31 -7.77 0.60
CA LEU A 59 13.54 -8.08 1.80
C LEU A 59 14.46 -8.34 3.01
N ASN A 60 15.45 -9.21 2.84
CA ASN A 60 16.40 -9.53 3.90
C ASN A 60 17.18 -8.29 4.38
N ASN A 61 17.62 -7.43 3.46
CA ASN A 61 18.36 -6.21 3.77
C ASN A 61 17.53 -5.18 4.56
N ILE A 62 16.20 -5.22 4.45
CA ILE A 62 15.30 -4.37 5.24
C ILE A 62 14.77 -5.08 6.49
N GLY A 63 15.41 -6.18 6.91
CA GLY A 63 15.08 -6.92 8.11
C GLY A 63 13.84 -7.81 7.99
N ILE A 64 13.37 -8.06 6.75
CA ILE A 64 12.24 -8.93 6.49
C ILE A 64 12.77 -10.27 5.99
N ASN A 65 12.84 -11.25 6.88
CA ASN A 65 13.12 -12.61 6.46
C ASN A 65 11.86 -13.21 5.82
N TYR A 66 11.90 -13.40 4.50
CA TYR A 66 10.78 -13.98 3.74
C TYR A 66 10.32 -15.35 4.31
N LYS A 67 11.24 -16.13 4.90
CA LYS A 67 10.92 -17.43 5.50
C LYS A 67 10.11 -17.32 6.79
N ASP A 68 10.22 -16.19 7.49
CA ASP A 68 9.56 -15.92 8.76
C ASP A 68 8.22 -15.21 8.57
N LEU A 69 7.90 -14.80 7.33
CA LEU A 69 6.61 -14.22 7.04
C LEU A 69 5.49 -15.23 7.33
N ASN A 70 4.48 -14.76 8.06
CA ASN A 70 3.31 -15.57 8.40
C ASN A 70 2.75 -16.22 7.14
N LYS A 71 2.54 -17.53 7.21
CA LYS A 71 1.81 -18.24 6.16
C LYS A 71 0.36 -17.78 6.21
N ARG A 72 -0.17 -17.35 5.07
CA ARG A 72 -1.56 -16.89 4.96
C ARG A 72 -2.35 -17.86 4.08
N VAL A 73 -3.64 -17.95 4.37
CA VAL A 73 -4.60 -18.74 3.61
C VAL A 73 -5.81 -17.86 3.32
N CYS A 74 -6.50 -18.15 2.22
CA CYS A 74 -7.78 -17.54 1.93
C CYS A 74 -8.80 -17.94 3.00
N CYS A 75 -9.47 -16.97 3.62
CA CYS A 75 -10.46 -17.26 4.67
C CYS A 75 -11.72 -17.95 4.14
N TYR A 76 -11.96 -17.96 2.83
CA TYR A 76 -13.10 -18.63 2.21
C TYR A 76 -12.79 -20.06 1.76
N CYS A 77 -11.74 -20.26 0.93
CA CYS A 77 -11.43 -21.57 0.34
C CYS A 77 -10.23 -22.29 0.96
N GLY A 78 -9.55 -21.70 1.94
CA GLY A 78 -8.38 -22.28 2.60
C GLY A 78 -7.10 -22.35 1.73
N ARG A 79 -7.16 -21.91 0.47
CA ARG A 79 -5.98 -21.91 -0.42
C ARG A 79 -4.86 -21.06 0.17
N LYS A 80 -3.63 -21.57 0.14
CA LYS A 80 -2.44 -20.82 0.54
C LYS A 80 -2.29 -19.56 -0.33
N ILE A 81 -1.99 -18.45 0.32
CA ILE A 81 -1.67 -17.19 -0.34
C ILE A 81 -0.16 -16.99 -0.18
N ASP A 82 0.51 -16.82 -1.29
CA ASP A 82 1.94 -16.52 -1.32
C ASP A 82 2.16 -15.00 -1.21
N PHE A 83 3.12 -14.60 -0.36
CA PHE A 83 3.44 -13.20 -0.16
C PHE A 83 4.00 -12.54 -1.42
N ILE A 84 4.81 -13.23 -2.22
CA ILE A 84 5.37 -12.64 -3.44
C ILE A 84 4.25 -12.33 -4.43
N ASN A 85 3.31 -13.26 -4.63
CA ASN A 85 2.14 -13.02 -5.46
C ASN A 85 1.24 -11.91 -4.89
N PHE A 86 1.01 -11.90 -3.58
CA PHE A 86 0.25 -10.84 -2.91
C PHE A 86 0.91 -9.46 -3.12
N PHE A 87 2.22 -9.36 -2.95
CA PHE A 87 2.98 -8.14 -3.21
C PHE A 87 2.95 -7.77 -4.69
N TYR A 88 3.02 -8.72 -5.61
CA TYR A 88 2.93 -8.45 -7.05
C TYR A 88 1.62 -7.73 -7.41
N LEU A 89 0.49 -8.22 -6.89
CA LEU A 89 -0.83 -7.63 -7.08
C LEU A 89 -0.97 -6.26 -6.39
N ASN A 90 -0.34 -6.10 -5.23
CA ASN A 90 -0.48 -4.91 -4.38
C ASN A 90 0.71 -3.94 -4.42
N SER A 91 1.67 -4.15 -5.33
CA SER A 91 2.96 -3.43 -5.40
C SER A 91 2.84 -1.92 -5.53
N SER A 92 1.68 -1.44 -5.98
CA SER A 92 1.34 -0.03 -6.05
C SER A 92 1.29 0.69 -4.69
N LEU A 93 1.14 -0.06 -3.59
CA LEU A 93 1.18 0.45 -2.22
C LEU A 93 2.61 0.61 -1.68
N GLY A 94 3.59 0.04 -2.38
CA GLY A 94 4.98 -0.02 -1.92
C GLY A 94 5.21 -1.12 -0.88
N LEU A 95 6.48 -1.47 -0.70
CA LEU A 95 6.88 -2.64 0.07
C LEU A 95 6.52 -2.54 1.55
N GLY A 96 6.83 -1.40 2.19
CA GLY A 96 6.54 -1.21 3.62
C GLY A 96 5.07 -1.41 3.96
N LYS A 97 4.16 -0.80 3.18
CA LYS A 97 2.72 -0.92 3.45
C LYS A 97 2.20 -2.33 3.22
N VAL A 98 2.68 -3.01 2.19
CA VAL A 98 2.28 -4.41 1.92
C VAL A 98 2.73 -5.34 3.04
N VAL A 99 3.94 -5.16 3.56
CA VAL A 99 4.47 -5.95 4.68
C VAL A 99 3.65 -5.71 5.95
N GLU A 100 3.36 -4.45 6.26
CA GLU A 100 2.51 -4.08 7.40
C GLU A 100 1.14 -4.78 7.33
N ILE A 101 0.50 -4.76 6.15
CA ILE A 101 -0.77 -5.45 5.91
C ILE A 101 -0.62 -6.97 6.06
N TRP A 102 0.44 -7.55 5.50
CA TRP A 102 0.68 -8.99 5.55
C TRP A 102 0.84 -9.52 6.98
N GLN A 103 1.64 -8.82 7.79
CA GLN A 103 1.98 -9.20 9.16
C GLN A 103 0.84 -8.93 10.15
N ASN A 104 -0.13 -8.10 9.81
CA ASN A 104 -1.27 -7.83 10.67
C ASN A 104 -2.22 -9.05 10.75
N ASN A 105 -2.16 -9.78 11.86
CA ASN A 105 -2.95 -10.98 12.09
C ASN A 105 -4.47 -10.77 12.14
N LEU A 106 -4.94 -9.53 12.30
CA LEU A 106 -6.37 -9.20 12.32
C LEU A 106 -6.97 -9.10 10.91
N ILE A 107 -6.13 -8.96 9.87
CA ILE A 107 -6.59 -8.85 8.49
C ILE A 107 -6.84 -10.25 7.93
N GLN A 108 -8.04 -10.46 7.39
CA GLN A 108 -8.38 -11.65 6.61
C GLN A 108 -8.04 -11.44 5.14
N PHE A 109 -7.56 -12.51 4.50
CA PHE A 109 -7.13 -12.48 3.11
C PHE A 109 -8.04 -13.33 2.24
N TYR A 110 -8.26 -12.88 1.00
CA TYR A 110 -8.97 -13.61 -0.03
C TYR A 110 -7.98 -13.95 -1.15
N CYS A 111 -8.08 -15.15 -1.72
CA CYS A 111 -7.32 -15.45 -2.93
C CYS A 111 -7.99 -14.78 -4.13
N ASP A 112 -7.21 -14.61 -5.20
CA ASP A 112 -7.64 -14.16 -6.52
C ASP A 112 -8.97 -14.80 -6.99
N ASN A 113 -9.14 -16.11 -6.81
CA ASN A 113 -10.36 -16.81 -7.25
C ASN A 113 -11.61 -16.52 -6.38
N CYS A 114 -11.44 -16.00 -5.17
CA CYS A 114 -12.55 -15.75 -4.24
C CYS A 114 -12.81 -14.26 -4.04
N ASP A 115 -11.88 -13.39 -4.40
CA ASP A 115 -12.04 -11.94 -4.32
C ASP A 115 -13.10 -11.45 -5.32
N GLU A 116 -13.16 -12.04 -6.52
CA GLU A 116 -14.20 -11.76 -7.54
C GLU A 116 -15.60 -12.27 -7.16
N LYS A 117 -15.75 -13.01 -6.05
CA LYS A 117 -17.06 -13.52 -5.58
C LYS A 117 -17.69 -12.65 -4.50
N LYS A 118 -17.15 -11.44 -4.28
CA LYS A 118 -17.71 -10.42 -3.41
C LYS A 118 -18.20 -9.24 -4.23
N ASP A 119 -19.22 -9.49 -5.05
CA ASP A 119 -20.21 -8.49 -5.43
C ASP A 119 -21.59 -8.99 -4.98
#